data_AF-A0A4V3D166-F1
#
_entry.id   AF-A0A4V3D166-F1
#
_cell.length_a   1.000
_cell.length_b   1.000
_cell.length_c   1.000
_cell.angle_alpha   90.00
_cell.angle_beta   90.00
_cell.angle_gamma   90.00
#
_symmetry.space_group_name_H-M   'P 1'
#
loop_
_entity.id
_entity.type
_entity.pdbx_description
1 polymer ?
#
loop_
_entity_poly.entity_id
_entity_poly.type
_entity_poly.pdbx_seq_one_letter_code
_entity_poly.pdbx_strand_id
1 'polypeptide(L)' 'MFLRTFLLLGLLFFLGDKYANSTKVYICNSSNAKRYHYNSKCRGLSNCQHKIIQTTLDKAKRSKKTLCGWED' A
#
# COMPACT_ATOMS: atom_id res chain seq x y z
N MET A 1 28.31 -28.97 -25.29
CA MET A 1 26.85 -28.83 -25.39
C MET A 1 26.14 -28.64 -24.04
N PHE A 2 26.79 -28.86 -22.89
CA PHE A 2 26.19 -28.72 -21.54
C PHE A 2 26.36 -27.33 -20.89
N LEU A 3 27.29 -26.50 -21.37
CA LEU A 3 27.60 -25.20 -20.76
C LEU A 3 26.54 -24.11 -21.06
N ARG A 4 25.86 -24.21 -22.20
CA ARG A 4 24.79 -23.27 -22.59
C ARG A 4 23.49 -23.52 -21.83
N THR A 5 23.21 -24.78 -21.48
CA THR A 5 22.02 -25.19 -20.71
C THR A 5 22.10 -24.73 -19.26
N PHE A 6 23.30 -24.74 -18.64
CA PHE A 6 23.52 -24.17 -17.30
C PHE A 6 23.33 -22.65 -17.26
N LEU A 7 23.71 -21.94 -18.32
CA LEU A 7 23.57 -20.49 -18.43
C LEU A 7 22.09 -20.05 -18.56
N LEU A 8 21.25 -20.90 -19.17
CA LEU A 8 19.80 -20.68 -19.27
C LEU A 8 19.05 -21.00 -17.97
N LEU A 9 19.49 -21.98 -17.20
CA LEU A 9 18.89 -22.29 -15.89
C LEU A 9 19.19 -21.24 -14.81
N GLY A 10 20.34 -20.57 -14.88
CA GLY A 10 20.69 -19.48 -13.95
C GLY A 10 19.84 -18.21 -14.11
N LEU A 11 19.29 -17.96 -15.30
CA LEU A 11 18.50 -16.76 -15.60
C LEU A 11 17.09 -16.81 -15.00
N LEU A 12 16.55 -18.01 -14.75
CA LEU A 12 15.21 -18.22 -14.18
C LEU A 12 15.14 -18.01 -12.65
N PHE A 13 16.28 -17.91 -11.97
CA PHE A 13 16.33 -17.80 -10.50
C PHE A 13 16.10 -16.38 -9.95
N PHE A 14 16.08 -15.35 -10.80
CA PHE A 14 15.94 -13.95 -10.36
C PHE A 14 14.50 -13.43 -10.29
N LEU A 15 13.50 -14.24 -10.67
CA LEU A 15 12.08 -13.88 -10.59
C LEU A 15 11.50 -14.31 -9.23
N GLY A 16 12.14 -13.90 -8.15
CA GLY A 16 11.54 -13.96 -6.82
C GLY A 16 10.52 -12.84 -6.69
N ASP A 17 9.25 -13.14 -6.98
CA ASP A 17 8.15 -12.21 -6.74
C ASP A 17 8.18 -11.73 -5.29
N LYS A 18 8.49 -10.45 -5.09
CA LYS A 18 8.36 -9.80 -3.79
C LYS A 18 6.86 -9.74 -3.49
N TYR A 19 6.32 -10.75 -2.82
CA TYR A 19 4.97 -10.71 -2.27
C TYR A 19 4.96 -9.63 -1.19
N ALA A 20 4.73 -8.39 -1.62
CA ALA A 20 4.60 -7.25 -0.72
C ALA A 20 3.29 -7.44 0.03
N ASN A 21 3.38 -7.95 1.26
CA ASN A 21 2.28 -7.95 2.21
C ASN A 21 1.92 -6.48 2.50
N SER A 22 1.05 -5.94 1.65
CA SER A 22 0.74 -4.52 1.64
C SER A 22 -0.28 -4.25 2.74
N THR A 23 0.18 -3.58 3.80
CA THR A 23 -0.71 -3.14 4.88
C THR A 23 -1.85 -2.32 4.29
N LYS A 24 -3.07 -2.78 4.51
CA LYS A 24 -4.28 -2.10 4.04
C LYS A 24 -4.62 -0.97 5.02
N VAL A 25 -4.97 0.20 4.47
CA VAL A 25 -5.36 1.40 5.21
C VAL A 25 -6.55 2.06 4.53
N TYR A 26 -7.21 2.97 5.23
CA TYR A 26 -8.37 3.71 4.77
C TYR A 26 -8.01 5.18 4.55
N ILE A 27 -8.57 5.78 3.51
CA ILE A 27 -8.45 7.22 3.22
C ILE A 27 -9.82 7.80 2.87
N CYS A 28 -10.04 9.05 3.25
CA CYS A 28 -11.15 9.83 2.69
C CYS A 28 -10.82 10.18 1.23
N ASN A 29 -11.70 9.85 0.27
CA ASN A 29 -11.52 10.11 -1.16
C ASN A 29 -11.81 11.58 -1.52
N SER A 30 -11.15 12.50 -0.82
CA SER A 30 -11.15 13.93 -1.10
C SER A 30 -9.76 14.35 -1.58
N SER A 31 -9.69 15.28 -2.52
CA SER A 31 -8.42 15.89 -2.95
C SER A 31 -7.68 16.56 -1.78
N ASN A 32 -8.42 17.07 -0.80
CA ASN A 32 -7.89 17.76 0.38
C ASN A 32 -7.52 16.81 1.54
N ALA A 33 -7.73 15.50 1.40
CA ALA A 33 -7.45 14.55 2.47
C ALA A 33 -5.94 14.39 2.69
N LYS A 34 -5.46 14.81 3.87
CA LYS A 34 -4.03 14.80 4.24
C LYS A 34 -3.61 13.54 5.00
N ARG A 35 -4.55 12.72 5.46
CA ARG A 35 -4.27 11.61 6.37
C ARG A 35 -4.78 10.25 5.87
N TYR A 36 -4.14 9.18 6.34
CA TYR A 36 -4.59 7.80 6.22
C TYR A 36 -4.86 7.20 7.61
N HIS A 37 -5.65 6.13 7.62
CA HIS A 37 -6.23 5.54 8.83
C HIS A 37 -6.05 4.02 8.80
N TYR A 38 -5.72 3.40 9.93
CA TYR A 38 -5.69 1.94 10.04
C TYR A 38 -7.10 1.38 10.24
N ASN A 39 -7.95 2.12 10.94
CA ASN A 39 -9.34 1.75 11.19
C ASN A 39 -10.31 2.50 10.26
N SER A 40 -11.23 1.78 9.61
CA SER A 40 -12.28 2.38 8.77
C SER A 40 -13.29 3.21 9.56
N LYS A 41 -13.37 3.01 10.88
CA LYS A 41 -14.22 3.73 11.83
C LYS A 41 -13.43 4.73 12.69
N CYS A 42 -12.18 5.05 12.31
CA CYS A 42 -11.38 6.05 13.03
C CYS A 42 -12.18 7.35 13.24
N ARG A 43 -12.11 7.92 14.45
CA ARG A 43 -12.77 9.21 14.79
C ARG A 43 -12.41 10.30 13.77
N GLY A 44 -11.18 10.30 13.25
CA GLY A 44 -10.73 11.25 12.24
C GLY A 44 -11.43 11.14 10.87
N LEU A 45 -12.18 10.06 10.60
CA LEU A 45 -12.98 9.88 9.38
C LEU A 45 -14.42 10.39 9.54
N SER A 46 -14.88 10.77 10.73
CA SER A 46 -16.28 11.14 11.00
C SER A 46 -16.79 12.30 10.14
N ASN A 47 -15.90 13.22 9.77
CA ASN A 47 -16.22 14.41 9.00
C ASN A 47 -15.95 14.23 7.49
N CYS A 48 -15.59 13.02 7.03
CA CYS A 48 -15.39 12.76 5.62
C CYS A 48 -16.74 12.83 4.88
N GLN A 49 -16.92 13.85 4.05
CA GLN A 49 -18.11 14.01 3.20
C GLN A 49 -18.05 13.19 1.90
N HIS A 50 -16.92 12.52 1.65
CA HIS A 50 -16.68 11.69 0.48
C HIS A 50 -16.66 10.21 0.84
N LYS A 51 -16.51 9.35 -0.17
CA LYS A 51 -16.35 7.91 0.06
C LYS A 51 -15.05 7.63 0.82
N ILE A 52 -15.13 6.81 1.87
CA ILE A 52 -13.97 6.20 2.49
C ILE A 52 -13.55 5.02 1.61
N ILE A 53 -12.31 5.01 1.16
CA ILE A 53 -11.77 3.95 0.30
C ILE A 53 -10.59 3.27 0.95
N GLN A 54 -10.45 1.98 0.68
CA GLN A 54 -9.32 1.18 1.14
C GLN A 54 -8.19 1.27 0.12
N THR A 55 -6.96 1.39 0.62
CA THR A 55 -5.74 1.45 -0.19
C THR A 55 -4.58 0.78 0.55
N THR A 56 -3.38 0.80 -0.03
CA THR A 56 -2.18 0.30 0.64
C THR A 56 -1.46 1.43 1.36
N LEU A 57 -0.83 1.12 2.50
CA LEU A 57 -0.04 2.08 3.29
C LEU A 57 1.02 2.77 2.44
N ASP A 58 1.67 1.99 1.60
CA ASP A 58 2.69 2.43 0.65
C ASP A 58 2.12 3.41 -0.40
N LYS A 59 0.93 3.12 -0.97
CA LYS A 59 0.24 4.08 -1.85
C LYS A 59 -0.15 5.36 -1.11
N ALA A 60 -0.64 5.27 0.12
CA ALA A 60 -0.99 6.43 0.94
C ALA A 60 0.24 7.31 1.23
N LYS A 61 1.37 6.70 1.61
CA LYS A 61 2.65 7.39 1.84
C LYS A 61 3.19 8.05 0.57
N ARG A 62 3.15 7.35 -0.58
CA ARG A 62 3.51 7.91 -1.89
C ARG A 62 2.65 9.12 -2.26
N SER A 63 1.37 9.11 -1.88
CA SER A 63 0.47 10.26 -2.03
C SER A 63 0.66 11.35 -0.97
N LYS A 64 1.78 11.35 -0.23
CA LYS A 64 2.13 12.32 0.82
C LYS A 64 1.10 12.43 1.96
N LYS A 65 0.32 11.37 2.19
CA LYS A 65 -0.61 11.31 3.34
C LYS A 65 0.15 10.89 4.60
N THR A 66 -0.24 11.45 5.73
CA THR A 66 0.34 11.17 7.05
C THR A 66 -0.61 10.34 7.91
N LEU A 67 -0.12 9.72 8.99
CA LEU A 67 -0.97 8.95 9.89
C LEU A 67 -1.95 9.87 10.63
N CYS A 68 -3.19 9.42 10.83
CA CYS A 68 -4.13 10.10 11.73
C CYS A 68 -3.65 10.03 13.19
N GLY A 69 -3.76 11.13 13.93
CA GLY A 69 -3.37 11.16 15.35
C GLY A 69 -4.39 10.54 16.30
N TRP A 70 -5.50 9.99 15.77
CA TRP A 70 -6.63 9.44 16.53
C TRP A 70 -6.82 7.95 16.27
N GLU A 71 -5.78 7.26 15.82
CA GLU A 71 -5.78 5.80 15.69
C GLU A 71 -5.59 5.19 17.09
N ASP A 72 -6.70 5.12 17.84
CA ASP A 72 -6.84 4.38 19.10
C ASP A 72 -7.28 2.93 18.85
#